data_AF-A0A1G1H4S6-F1
#
_entry.id   AF-A0A1G1H4S6-F1
#
_cell.length_a   1.000
_cell.length_b   1.000
_cell.length_c   1.000
_cell.angle_alpha   90.00
_cell.angle_beta   90.00
_cell.angle_gamma   90.00
#
_symmetry.space_group_name_H-M   'P 1'
#
loop_
_entity.id
_entity.type
_entity.pdbx_description
1 polymer ?
#
loop_
_entity_poly.entity_id
_entity_poly.type
_entity_poly.pdbx_seq_one_letter_code
_entity_poly.pdbx_strand_id
1 'polypeptide(L)' 'MPTAVKMEVSPETIIRAVKSMKKSARQVFLEDLLAATSPEYLQSIREARRDFKAGRVKSHGQVFGR' A
#
# COMPACT_ATOMS: atom_id res chain seq x y z
N MET A 1 -5.40 28.61 -5.14
CA MET A 1 -5.63 27.42 -5.99
C MET A 1 -4.28 26.78 -6.25
N PRO A 2 -4.05 25.50 -5.92
CA PRO A 2 -2.79 24.85 -6.30
C PRO A 2 -2.81 24.64 -7.82
N THR A 3 -1.97 25.39 -8.53
CA THR A 3 -1.74 25.19 -9.96
C THR A 3 -1.00 23.87 -10.14
N ALA A 4 -1.65 22.87 -10.73
CA ALA A 4 -1.01 21.59 -11.01
C ALA A 4 0.09 21.79 -12.06
N VAL A 5 1.35 21.59 -11.65
CA VAL A 5 2.50 21.61 -12.56
C VAL A 5 2.56 20.26 -13.26
N LYS A 6 2.40 20.26 -14.58
CA LYS A 6 2.55 19.04 -15.39
C LYS A 6 4.04 18.72 -15.48
N MET A 7 4.46 17.60 -14.90
CA MET A 7 5.83 17.11 -15.00
C MET A 7 5.83 15.83 -15.84
N GLU A 8 6.66 15.81 -16.87
CA GLU A 8 6.93 14.60 -17.65
C GLU A 8 8.14 13.89 -17.04
N VAL A 9 7.95 12.64 -16.65
CA VAL A 9 9.02 11.79 -16.14
C VAL A 9 9.09 10.57 -17.05
N SER A 10 10.26 10.33 -17.63
CA SER A 10 10.44 9.18 -18.52
C SER A 10 10.47 7.86 -17.73
N PRO A 11 9.98 6.74 -18.29
CA PRO A 11 10.07 5.42 -17.65
C PRO A 11 11.51 5.03 -17.27
N GLU A 12 12.49 5.39 -18.10
CA GLU A 12 13.91 5.10 -17.87
C GLU A 12 14.43 5.81 -16.62
N THR A 13 13.94 7.02 -16.36
CA THR A 13 14.29 7.81 -15.18
C THR A 13 13.76 7.14 -13.91
N ILE A 14 12.52 6.64 -13.95
CA ILE A 14 11.91 5.90 -12.85
C ILE A 14 12.67 4.59 -12.60
N ILE A 15 12.97 3.82 -13.64
CA ILE A 15 13.71 2.56 -13.54
C ILE A 15 15.09 2.80 -12.92
N ARG A 16 15.78 3.86 -13.35
CA ARG A 16 17.10 4.22 -12.81
C ARG A 16 17.01 4.57 -11.33
N ALA A 17 16.00 5.35 -10.93
CA ALA A 17 15.79 5.72 -9.54
C ALA A 17 15.52 4.48 -8.66
N VAL A 18 14.66 3.56 -9.11
CA VAL A 18 14.39 2.32 -8.37
C VAL A 18 15.65 1.44 -8.27
N LYS A 19 16.45 1.35 -9.34
CA LYS A 19 17.71 0.59 -9.34
C LYS A 19 18.78 1.20 -8.41
N SER A 20 18.84 2.53 -8.28
CA SER A 20 19.81 3.20 -7.42
C SER A 20 19.47 3.15 -5.92
N MET A 21 18.25 2.71 -5.57
CA MET A 21 17.86 2.52 -4.17
C MET A 21 18.72 1.45 -3.47
N LYS A 22 18.91 1.62 -2.16
CA LYS A 22 19.42 0.56 -1.29
C LYS A 22 18.50 -0.67 -1.38
N LYS A 23 19.08 -1.87 -1.30
CA LYS A 23 18.34 -3.14 -1.46
C LYS A 23 17.10 -3.23 -0.56
N SER A 24 17.23 -2.86 0.71
CA SER A 24 16.11 -2.87 1.67
C SER A 24 15.00 -1.90 1.28
N ALA A 25 15.34 -0.66 0.92
CA ALA A 25 14.36 0.34 0.49
C ALA A 25 13.65 -0.08 -0.81
N ARG A 26 14.39 -0.67 -1.76
CA ARG A 26 13.80 -1.21 -2.98
C ARG A 26 12.83 -2.35 -2.70
N GLN A 27 13.14 -3.24 -1.75
CA GLN A 27 12.26 -4.35 -1.39
C GLN A 27 10.93 -3.84 -0.84
N VAL A 28 10.98 -2.92 0.13
CA VAL A 28 9.78 -2.29 0.71
C VAL A 28 8.96 -1.60 -0.37
N PHE A 29 9.61 -0.81 -1.24
CA PHE A 29 8.92 -0.14 -2.34
C PHE A 29 8.20 -1.11 -3.28
N LEU A 30 8.83 -2.22 -3.64
CA LEU A 30 8.23 -3.22 -4.52
C LEU A 30 7.08 -3.96 -3.84
N GLU A 31 7.18 -4.25 -2.54
CA GLU A 31 6.08 -4.84 -1.77
C GLU A 31 4.88 -3.89 -1.70
N ASP A 32 5.12 -2.61 -1.42
CA ASP A 32 4.08 -1.57 -1.41
C ASP A 32 3.43 -1.42 -2.80
N LEU A 33 4.25 -1.45 -3.86
CA LEU A 33 3.74 -1.37 -5.24
C LEU A 33 2.85 -2.57 -5.57
N LEU A 34 3.29 -3.79 -5.24
CA LEU A 34 2.50 -5.01 -5.45
C LEU A 34 1.18 -4.94 -4.67
N ALA A 35 1.24 -4.55 -3.40
CA ALA A 35 0.08 -4.36 -2.54
C ALA A 35 -0.90 -3.32 -3.11
N ALA A 36 -0.39 -2.20 -3.64
CA ALA A 36 -1.20 -1.15 -4.26
C ALA A 36 -1.88 -1.61 -5.56
N THR A 37 -1.35 -2.63 -6.22
CA THR A 37 -1.96 -3.20 -7.45
C THR A 37 -2.92 -4.36 -7.19
N SER A 38 -3.03 -4.87 -5.96
CA SER A 38 -3.96 -5.97 -5.62
C SER A 38 -5.33 -5.43 -5.19
N PRO A 39 -6.40 -5.65 -5.99
CA PRO A 39 -7.74 -5.23 -5.62
C PRO A 39 -8.23 -5.85 -4.31
N GLU A 40 -7.91 -7.13 -4.08
CA GLU A 40 -8.32 -7.90 -2.89
C GLU A 40 -7.65 -7.34 -1.64
N TYR A 41 -6.36 -7.01 -1.72
CA TYR A 41 -5.63 -6.40 -0.61
C TYR A 41 -6.19 -5.01 -0.26
N LEU A 42 -6.43 -4.18 -1.27
CA LEU A 42 -7.06 -2.88 -1.10
C LEU A 42 -8.47 -2.99 -0.49
N GLN A 43 -9.24 -4.00 -0.91
CA GLN A 43 -10.56 -4.26 -0.37
C GLN A 43 -10.49 -4.66 1.12
N SER A 44 -9.58 -5.57 1.48
CA SER A 44 -9.33 -5.94 2.88
C SER A 44 -9.01 -4.73 3.76
N ILE A 45 -8.15 -3.80 3.28
CA ILE A 45 -7.85 -2.55 4.00
C ILE A 45 -9.10 -1.70 4.21
N ARG A 46 -9.95 -1.55 3.19
CA ARG A 46 -11.20 -0.78 3.30
C ARG A 46 -12.14 -1.39 4.33
N GLU A 47 -12.25 -2.71 4.35
CA GLU A 47 -13.08 -3.45 5.31
C GLU A 47 -12.56 -3.30 6.73
N ALA A 48 -11.26 -3.50 6.95
CA ALA A 48 -10.63 -3.31 8.26
C ALA A 48 -10.85 -1.88 8.80
N ARG A 49 -10.70 -0.86 7.94
CA ARG A 49 -10.95 0.55 8.31
C ARG A 49 -12.41 0.80 8.64
N ARG A 50 -13.35 0.21 7.89
CA ARG A 50 -14.79 0.32 8.16
C ARG A 50 -15.14 -0.34 9.48
N ASP A 51 -14.59 -1.51 9.76
CA ASP A 51 -14.85 -2.28 10.98
C ASP A 51 -14.31 -1.54 12.21
N PHE A 52 -13.10 -0.97 12.12
CA PHE A 52 -12.54 -0.09 13.15
C PHE A 52 -13.42 1.14 13.40
N LYS A 53 -13.85 1.85 12.35
CA LYS A 53 -14.75 3.02 12.48
C LYS A 53 -16.10 2.65 13.11
N ALA A 54 -16.59 1.45 12.87
CA ALA A 54 -17.82 0.93 13.45
C ALA A 54 -17.64 0.41 14.89
N GLY A 55 -16.43 0.48 15.46
CA GLY A 55 -16.13 -0.06 16.79
C GLY A 55 -16.25 -1.58 16.89
N ARG A 56 -16.19 -2.29 15.76
CA ARG A 56 -16.28 -3.76 15.74
C ARG A 56 -15.00 -4.35 16.32
N VAL A 57 -15.16 -5.22 17.30
CA VAL A 57 -14.07 -5.97 17.94
C VAL A 57 -14.32 -7.47 17.81
N LYS A 58 -13.24 -8.24 17.79
CA LYS A 58 -13.28 -9.70 17.86
C LYS A 58 -12.56 -10.15 19.13
N SER A 59 -13.16 -11.07 19.87
CA SER A 59 -12.51 -11.70 21.02
C SER A 59 -11.45 -12.72 20.56
N HIS A 60 -10.52 -13.08 21.45
CA HIS A 60 -9.52 -14.12 21.18
C HIS A 60 -10.17 -15.41 20.67
N GLY A 61 -11.23 -15.89 21.35
CA GLY A 61 -11.96 -17.09 20.93
C GLY A 61 -12.61 -16.97 19.54
N GLN A 62 -13.09 -15.78 19.16
CA GLN A 62 -13.67 -15.55 17.83
C GLN A 62 -12.62 -15.54 16.71
N VAL A 63 -11.36 -15.18 17.01
CA VAL A 63 -10.28 -15.13 16.01
C VAL A 63 -9.52 -16.45 15.95
N PHE A 64 -9.26 -17.07 17.11
CA PHE A 64 -8.33 -18.19 17.23
C PHE A 64 -8.97 -19.52 17.62
N GLY A 65 -10.25 -19.54 18.05
CA GLY A 65 -11.00 -20.76 18.32
C GLY A 65 -10.50 -21.61 19.49
N ARG A 66 -9.73 -21.01 20.42
CA ARG A 66 -9.13 -21.67 21.59
C ARG A 66 -9.40 -20.84 22.83
#